data_AF-A0A329J7I3-F1
#
_entry.id   AF-A0A329J7I3-F1
#
_cell.length_a   1.000
_cell.length_b   1.000
_cell.length_c   1.000
_cell.angle_alpha   90.00
_cell.angle_beta   90.00
_cell.angle_gamma   90.00
#
_symmetry.space_group_name_H-M   'P 1'
#
loop_
_entity.id
_entity.type
_entity.pdbx_description
1 polymer ?
#
loop_
_entity_poly.entity_id
_entity_poly.type
_entity_poly.pdbx_seq_one_letter_code
_entity_poly.pdbx_strand_id
1 'polypeptide(L)'
;MNDYFDGAVKSIAFTAESGSTSVSVMNPEAYVLSASQRETMQVISVRLTAKLTSDGAWEAHEAGSHFDAQQNNQFEVKVEII
;
A
#
# COMPACT_ATOMS: atom_id res chain seq x y z
N MET A 1 -11.17 -8.06 -9.42
CA MET A 1 -11.34 -6.87 -8.56
C MET A 1 -11.54 -7.39 -7.16
N ASN A 2 -10.75 -6.86 -6.23
CA ASN A 2 -10.71 -7.31 -4.85
C ASN A 2 -11.24 -6.18 -3.96
N ASP A 3 -11.96 -6.56 -2.91
CA ASP A 3 -12.59 -5.65 -1.95
C ASP A 3 -12.18 -6.11 -0.54
N TYR A 4 -11.72 -5.18 0.28
CA TYR A 4 -11.19 -5.45 1.61
C TYR A 4 -11.70 -4.40 2.60
N PHE A 5 -11.66 -4.75 3.89
CA PHE A 5 -12.01 -3.85 5.00
C PHE A 5 -13.40 -3.21 4.81
N ASP A 6 -14.41 -4.03 4.50
CA ASP A 6 -15.80 -3.58 4.28
C ASP A 6 -15.92 -2.47 3.21
N GLY A 7 -15.18 -2.62 2.10
CA GLY A 7 -15.17 -1.65 1.00
C GLY A 7 -14.24 -0.46 1.17
N ALA A 8 -13.55 -0.33 2.32
CA ALA A 8 -12.60 0.77 2.56
C ALA A 8 -11.33 0.67 1.71
N VAL A 9 -11.01 -0.52 1.20
CA VAL A 9 -9.94 -0.71 0.21
C VAL A 9 -10.46 -1.51 -0.99
N LYS A 10 -10.28 -0.97 -2.19
CA LYS A 10 -10.61 -1.66 -3.44
C LYS A 10 -9.38 -1.75 -4.33
N SER A 11 -9.15 -2.91 -4.91
CA SER A 11 -7.96 -3.18 -5.73
C SER A 11 -8.30 -3.85 -7.06
N ILE A 12 -7.62 -3.42 -8.11
CA ILE A 12 -7.73 -3.98 -9.46
C ILE A 12 -6.35 -4.46 -9.88
N ALA A 13 -6.19 -5.79 -9.99
CA ALA A 13 -5.00 -6.40 -10.56
C ALA A 13 -5.09 -6.42 -12.10
N PHE A 14 -3.97 -6.14 -12.76
CA PHE A 14 -3.83 -6.15 -14.21
C PHE A 14 -2.38 -6.46 -14.61
N THR A 15 -2.15 -6.71 -15.91
CA THR A 15 -0.80 -6.91 -16.45
C THR A 15 -0.34 -5.64 -17.14
N ALA A 16 0.71 -5.02 -16.62
CA ALA A 16 1.43 -3.92 -17.26
C ALA A 16 2.59 -4.46 -18.11
N GLU A 17 3.28 -3.60 -18.86
CA GLU A 17 4.50 -3.99 -19.59
C GLU A 17 5.59 -4.53 -18.66
N SER A 18 5.63 -4.05 -17.41
CA SER A 18 6.56 -4.51 -16.37
C SER A 18 6.12 -5.81 -15.67
N GLY A 19 4.97 -6.38 -16.03
CA GLY A 19 4.41 -7.58 -15.41
C GLY A 19 3.11 -7.35 -14.63
N SER A 20 2.70 -8.36 -13.87
CA SER A 20 1.48 -8.29 -13.05
C SER A 20 1.62 -7.27 -11.93
N THR A 21 0.63 -6.38 -11.82
CA THR A 21 0.58 -5.30 -10.82
C THR A 21 -0.87 -5.03 -10.41
N SER A 22 -1.08 -4.10 -9.48
CA SER A 22 -2.41 -3.65 -9.09
C SER A 22 -2.47 -2.16 -8.79
N VAL A 23 -3.65 -1.57 -8.96
CA VAL A 23 -3.96 -0.23 -8.44
C VAL A 23 -5.02 -0.39 -7.35
N SER A 24 -4.81 0.29 -6.23
CA SER A 24 -5.71 0.24 -5.10
C SER A 24 -6.13 1.66 -4.68
N VAL A 25 -7.40 1.81 -4.30
CA VAL A 25 -7.95 3.03 -3.70
C VAL A 25 -8.28 2.70 -2.25
N MET A 26 -7.92 3.60 -1.33
CA MET A 26 -8.01 3.38 0.11
C MET A 26 -8.67 4.60 0.79
N ASN A 27 -9.60 4.36 1.70
CA ASN A 27 -10.14 5.40 2.58
C ASN A 27 -9.08 5.90 3.57
N PRO A 28 -9.20 7.14 4.10
CA PRO A 28 -8.25 7.75 5.05
C PRO A 28 -8.34 7.12 6.46
N GLU A 29 -7.84 5.90 6.58
CA GLU A 29 -7.83 5.11 7.80
C GLU A 29 -6.47 4.40 7.97
N ALA A 30 -6.37 3.50 8.96
CA ALA A 30 -5.19 2.69 9.21
C ALA A 30 -5.46 1.23 8.88
N TYR A 31 -4.51 0.57 8.21
CA TYR A 31 -4.63 -0.81 7.75
C TYR A 31 -3.38 -1.61 8.06
N VAL A 32 -3.56 -2.92 8.28
CA VAL A 32 -2.48 -3.90 8.28
C VAL A 32 -2.57 -4.68 6.98
N LEU A 33 -1.53 -4.57 6.17
CA LEU A 33 -1.43 -5.19 4.86
C LEU A 33 -0.31 -6.24 4.85
N SER A 34 -0.32 -7.13 3.86
CA SER A 34 0.74 -8.10 3.63
C SER A 34 0.99 -8.26 2.14
N ALA A 35 2.26 -8.30 1.74
CA ALA A 35 2.65 -8.55 0.37
C ALA A 35 2.97 -10.04 0.16
N SER A 36 2.38 -10.63 -0.89
CA SER A 36 2.61 -12.04 -1.24
C SER A 36 3.98 -12.29 -1.87
N GLN A 37 4.58 -11.22 -2.40
CA GLN A 37 5.92 -11.13 -2.96
C GLN A 37 6.55 -9.81 -2.54
N ARG A 38 7.81 -9.57 -2.91
CA ARG A 38 8.37 -8.22 -2.77
C ARG A 38 7.66 -7.31 -3.75
N GLU A 39 7.09 -6.22 -3.26
CA GLU A 39 6.28 -5.29 -4.04
C GLU A 39 6.78 -3.86 -3.85
N THR A 40 6.90 -3.11 -4.94
CA THR A 40 7.14 -1.67 -4.88
C THR A 40 5.80 -0.95 -4.88
N MET A 41 5.50 -0.27 -3.78
CA MET A 41 4.27 0.49 -3.55
C MET A 41 4.50 1.93 -3.99
N GLN A 42 3.77 2.38 -5.01
CA GLN A 42 3.80 3.77 -5.50
C GLN A 42 2.61 4.56 -4.95
N VAL A 43 2.88 5.72 -4.34
CA VAL A 43 1.85 6.59 -3.81
C VAL A 43 1.44 7.58 -4.89
N ILE A 44 0.18 7.55 -5.33
CA ILE A 44 -0.26 8.33 -6.49
C ILE A 44 -0.79 9.72 -6.11
N SER A 45 -1.71 9.81 -5.14
CA SER A 45 -2.49 11.04 -4.92
C SER A 45 -2.72 11.41 -3.46
N VAL A 46 -2.17 10.64 -2.53
CA VAL A 46 -2.37 10.84 -1.07
C VAL A 46 -1.02 10.88 -0.39
N ARG A 47 -1.04 11.11 0.92
CA ARG A 47 0.11 10.81 1.78
C ARG A 47 -0.13 9.49 2.49
N LEU A 48 0.88 8.64 2.52
CA LEU A 48 0.82 7.34 3.17
C LEU A 48 1.96 7.26 4.19
N THR A 49 1.61 7.12 5.47
CA THR A 49 2.61 6.87 6.52
C THR A 49 2.68 5.36 6.76
N ALA A 50 3.82 4.73 6.48
CA ALA A 50 4.03 3.29 6.54
C ALA A 50 4.97 2.89 7.68
N LYS A 51 4.76 1.71 8.24
CA LYS A 51 5.68 1.04 9.16
C LYS A 51 5.92 -0.38 8.64
N LEU A 52 7.12 -0.60 8.09
CA LEU A 52 7.44 -1.79 7.28
C LEU A 52 7.85 -3.02 8.09
N THR A 53 8.20 -2.83 9.36
CA THR A 53 8.51 -3.92 10.30
C THR A 53 7.84 -3.65 11.63
N SER A 54 7.58 -4.68 12.43
CA SER A 54 6.89 -4.55 13.73
C SER A 54 7.64 -3.64 14.72
N ASP A 55 8.97 -3.61 14.63
CA ASP A 55 9.90 -2.78 15.42
C ASP A 55 10.37 -1.51 14.69
N GLY A 56 9.90 -1.29 13.46
CA GLY A 56 10.31 -0.18 12.61
C GLY A 56 9.72 1.16 13.02
N ALA A 57 10.30 2.22 12.47
CA ALA A 57 9.75 3.57 12.58
C ALA A 57 8.60 3.78 11.56
N TRP A 58 7.75 4.76 11.84
CA TRP A 58 6.81 5.27 10.85
C TRP A 58 7.54 6.20 9.88
N GLU A 59 7.34 5.97 8.59
CA GLU A 59 7.93 6.73 7.49
C GLU A 59 6.81 7.32 6.63
N ALA A 60 6.90 8.62 6.31
CA ALA A 60 5.90 9.29 5.49
C ALA A 60 6.30 9.26 4.00
N HIS A 61 5.36 8.85 3.16
CA HIS A 61 5.49 8.76 1.71
C HIS A 61 4.46 9.68 1.05
N GLU A 62 4.93 10.74 0.43
CA GLU A 62 4.10 11.74 -0.26
C GLU A 62 3.69 11.24 -1.65
N ALA A 63 2.71 11.90 -2.27
CA ALA A 63 2.33 11.64 -3.65
C ALA A 63 3.54 11.73 -4.61
N GLY A 64 3.66 10.75 -5.51
CA GLY A 64 4.80 10.58 -6.41
C GLY A 64 5.98 9.79 -5.82
N SER A 65 5.97 9.49 -4.52
CA SER A 65 7.01 8.65 -3.90
C SER A 65 6.67 7.15 -3.94
N HIS A 66 7.63 6.32 -3.51
CA HIS A 66 7.45 4.88 -3.42
C HIS A 66 8.18 4.30 -2.20
N PHE A 67 7.82 3.07 -1.83
CA PHE A 67 8.52 2.25 -0.85
C PHE A 67 8.40 0.76 -1.19
N ASP A 68 9.27 -0.07 -0.63
CA ASP A 68 9.26 -1.51 -0.88
C ASP A 68 8.64 -2.29 0.29
N ALA A 69 7.57 -3.02 0.00
CA ALA A 69 7.00 -4.01 0.91
C ALA A 69 7.72 -5.35 0.75
N GLN A 70 8.20 -5.94 1.86
CA GLN A 70 8.86 -7.24 1.82
C GLN A 70 7.85 -8.38 1.80
N GLN A 71 8.19 -9.45 1.08
CA GLN A 71 7.40 -10.67 1.01
C GLN A 71 7.19 -11.27 2.40
N ASN A 72 5.97 -11.78 2.65
CA ASN A 72 5.58 -12.50 3.88
C ASN A 72 5.69 -11.66 5.17
N ASN A 73 5.87 -10.33 5.05
CA ASN A 73 5.83 -9.42 6.18
C ASN A 73 4.51 -8.65 6.17
N GLN A 74 3.92 -8.51 7.36
CA GLN A 74 2.87 -7.54 7.57
C GLN A 74 3.50 -6.16 7.74
N PHE A 75 2.83 -5.16 7.19
CA PHE A 75 3.19 -3.76 7.36
C PHE A 75 1.94 -2.95 7.66
N GLU A 76 2.12 -1.89 8.45
CA GLU A 76 1.04 -1.00 8.84
C GLU A 76 1.09 0.25 7.96
N VAL A 77 -0.07 0.72 7.50
CA VAL A 77 -0.19 1.95 6.73
C VAL A 77 -1.27 2.85 7.31
N LYS A 78 -1.06 4.15 7.24
CA LYS A 78 -2.04 5.19 7.55
C LYS A 78 -2.22 6.08 6.34
N VAL A 79 -3.45 6.21 5.87
CA VAL A 79 -3.80 7.00 4.69
C VAL A 79 -4.27 8.38 5.12
N GLU A 80 -3.67 9.42 4.55
CA GLU A 80 -3.95 10.81 4.88
C GLU A 80 -4.32 11.58 3.60
N ILE A 81 -5.45 12.29 3.62
CA ILE A 81 -5.85 13.21 2.55
C ILE A 81 -5.14 14.54 2.79
N ILE A 82 -4.49 15.05 1.75
CA ILE A 82 -3.75 16.33 1.75
C ILE A 82 -4.60 17.43 1.14
#